data_AF-A0ABD7M626-F1
#
_entry.id   AF-A0ABD7M626-F1
#
_cell.length_a   1.000
_cell.length_b   1.000
_cell.length_c   1.000
_cell.angle_alpha   90.00
_cell.angle_beta   90.00
_cell.angle_gamma   90.00
#
_symmetry.space_group_name_H-M   'P 1'
#
loop_
_entity.id
_entity.type
_entity.pdbx_description
1 polymer ?
#
loop_
_entity_poly.entity_id
_entity_poly.type
_entity_poly.pdbx_seq_one_letter_code
_entity_poly.pdbx_strand_id
1 'polypeptide(L)'
;MTTDRPNPNPEQPAAGSRYGTQPYVAPGYGAQPGSPYGVVPEPATFPALLTLTLTSLALYVLSSLPALFGGEESVERMRDSLRQSGLTPEQVEEIAPVVGASVTVGTIIVLLIGVALYALVYFNLRGAKNWARILGIVVAILGTLSAVGGIFSFVTSPGIGGVLASVLSLALVIVNILWLVKAFNPQVAAYTRQGRRA
;
A
#
# COMPACT_ATOMS: atom_id res chain seq x y z
N MET A 1 10.10 64.29 -18.28
CA MET A 1 8.77 63.92 -18.79
C MET A 1 8.91 62.62 -19.56
N THR A 2 8.61 61.50 -18.90
CA THR A 2 8.60 60.14 -19.45
C THR A 2 7.16 59.80 -19.83
N THR A 3 6.89 59.60 -21.12
CA THR A 3 5.58 59.14 -21.60
C THR A 3 5.58 57.62 -21.72
N ASP A 4 4.84 57.00 -20.82
CA ASP A 4 4.45 55.59 -20.79
C ASP A 4 3.60 55.23 -22.04
N ARG A 5 3.87 54.08 -22.66
CA ARG A 5 3.00 53.50 -23.70
C ARG A 5 2.35 52.24 -23.13
N PRO A 6 1.01 52.14 -23.10
CA PRO A 6 0.36 50.90 -22.69
C PRO A 6 0.48 49.86 -23.81
N ASN A 7 0.99 48.68 -23.45
CA ASN A 7 1.04 47.49 -24.29
C ASN A 7 -0.33 46.78 -24.25
N PRO A 8 -1.09 46.70 -25.36
CA PRO A 8 -2.31 45.91 -25.39
C PRO A 8 -1.96 44.43 -25.61
N ASN A 9 -2.08 43.65 -24.55
CA ASN A 9 -1.96 42.19 -24.61
C ASN A 9 -3.19 41.63 -25.35
N PRO A 10 -3.06 40.88 -26.46
CA PRO A 10 -4.21 40.34 -27.17
C PRO A 10 -4.85 39.19 -26.38
N GLU A 11 -6.13 39.35 -26.04
CA GLU A 11 -6.98 38.32 -25.45
C GLU A 11 -7.09 37.12 -26.39
N GLN A 12 -6.69 35.93 -25.92
CA GLN A 12 -6.91 34.67 -26.64
C GLN A 12 -8.41 34.32 -26.62
N PRO A 13 -9.05 34.03 -27.76
CA PRO A 13 -10.47 33.70 -27.78
C PRO A 13 -10.75 32.38 -27.05
N ALA A 14 -11.69 32.43 -26.09
CA ALA A 14 -12.28 31.25 -25.49
C ALA A 14 -12.96 30.42 -26.59
N ALA A 15 -12.51 29.17 -26.76
CA ALA A 15 -13.09 28.22 -27.70
C ALA A 15 -14.48 27.76 -27.21
N GLY A 16 -15.50 28.56 -27.51
CA GLY A 16 -16.92 28.20 -27.35
C GLY A 16 -17.44 27.46 -28.59
N SER A 17 -18.15 26.37 -28.37
CA SER A 17 -18.79 25.56 -29.42
C SER A 17 -19.80 26.40 -30.21
N ARG A 18 -19.55 26.61 -31.51
CA ARG A 18 -20.35 27.46 -32.42
C ARG A 18 -21.81 26.98 -32.65
N TYR A 19 -22.18 25.78 -32.22
CA TYR A 19 -23.46 25.15 -32.59
C TYR A 19 -24.30 24.59 -31.42
N GLY A 20 -24.07 25.01 -30.18
CA GLY A 20 -24.97 24.69 -29.06
C GLY A 20 -25.09 23.21 -28.68
N THR A 21 -24.31 22.32 -29.30
CA THR A 21 -24.21 20.92 -28.91
C THR A 21 -23.18 20.79 -27.79
N GLN A 22 -23.61 20.27 -26.65
CA GLN A 22 -22.66 19.82 -25.63
C GLN A 22 -21.84 18.66 -26.23
N PRO A 23 -20.49 18.67 -26.13
CA PRO A 23 -19.68 17.53 -26.53
C PRO A 23 -20.12 16.30 -25.73
N TYR A 24 -20.59 15.26 -26.41
CA TYR A 24 -20.85 13.96 -25.79
C TYR A 24 -19.51 13.38 -25.30
N VAL A 25 -19.27 13.44 -24.00
CA VAL A 25 -18.09 12.82 -23.38
C VAL A 25 -18.40 11.34 -23.21
N ALA A 26 -17.81 10.48 -24.05
CA ALA A 26 -17.99 9.04 -23.97
C ALA A 26 -17.50 8.52 -22.60
N PRO A 27 -18.30 7.71 -21.86
CA PRO A 27 -17.86 7.12 -20.60
C PRO A 27 -16.65 6.21 -20.85
N GLY A 28 -15.46 6.62 -20.40
CA GLY A 28 -14.24 5.81 -20.48
C GLY A 28 -13.05 6.47 -21.18
N TYR A 29 -13.25 7.57 -21.90
CA TYR A 29 -12.14 8.44 -22.32
C TYR A 29 -11.99 9.57 -21.30
N GLY A 30 -10.86 9.55 -20.59
CA GLY A 30 -10.61 10.40 -19.43
C GLY A 30 -10.83 11.88 -19.72
N ALA A 31 -11.40 12.59 -18.75
CA ALA A 31 -11.40 14.05 -18.75
C ALA A 31 -9.94 14.52 -18.89
N GLN A 32 -9.65 15.20 -20.01
CA GLN A 32 -8.34 15.78 -20.27
C GLN A 32 -8.02 16.77 -19.12
N PRO A 33 -6.81 16.73 -18.53
CA PRO A 33 -6.41 17.71 -17.51
C PRO A 33 -6.54 19.13 -18.10
N GLY A 34 -7.45 19.93 -17.55
CA GLY A 34 -7.74 21.29 -18.04
C GLY A 34 -9.05 21.46 -18.84
N SER A 35 -9.86 20.40 -19.05
CA SER A 35 -11.19 20.56 -19.64
C SER A 35 -12.12 21.36 -18.70
N PRO A 36 -12.80 22.42 -19.16
CA PRO A 36 -13.77 23.19 -18.37
C PRO A 36 -15.01 22.38 -17.94
N TYR A 37 -15.22 21.21 -18.55
CA TYR A 37 -16.39 20.37 -18.33
C TYR A 37 -15.95 18.95 -17.98
N GLY A 38 -16.23 18.53 -16.74
CA GLY A 38 -16.23 17.13 -16.32
C GLY A 38 -15.50 16.88 -15.00
N VAL A 39 -16.22 16.95 -13.88
CA VAL A 39 -15.81 16.21 -12.68
C VAL A 39 -15.75 14.74 -13.06
N VAL A 40 -14.61 14.08 -12.88
CA VAL A 40 -14.48 12.64 -13.05
C VAL A 40 -15.32 11.99 -11.94
N PRO A 41 -16.41 11.27 -12.27
CA PRO A 41 -17.19 10.58 -11.26
C PRO A 41 -16.36 9.48 -10.61
N GLU A 42 -16.71 9.11 -9.37
CA GLU A 42 -16.05 8.00 -8.69
C GLU A 42 -16.22 6.71 -9.49
N PRO A 43 -15.13 6.03 -9.89
CA PRO A 43 -15.20 4.77 -10.61
C PRO A 43 -15.79 3.67 -9.73
N ALA A 44 -16.62 2.78 -10.31
CA ALA A 44 -17.20 1.64 -9.58
C ALA A 44 -16.16 0.70 -8.94
N THR A 45 -14.92 0.71 -9.43
CA THR A 45 -13.81 -0.09 -8.89
C THR A 45 -13.10 0.56 -7.70
N PHE A 46 -13.34 1.85 -7.44
CA PHE A 46 -12.65 2.61 -6.39
C PHE A 46 -13.00 2.15 -4.96
N PRO A 47 -14.27 1.87 -4.61
CA PRO A 47 -14.59 1.31 -3.30
C PRO A 47 -13.87 -0.02 -3.02
N ALA A 48 -13.73 -0.88 -4.04
CA ALA A 48 -13.00 -2.14 -3.91
C ALA A 48 -11.52 -1.93 -3.60
N LEU A 49 -10.90 -0.83 -4.08
CA LEU A 49 -9.53 -0.47 -3.75
C LEU A 49 -9.38 -0.17 -2.25
N LEU A 50 -10.33 0.56 -1.67
CA LEU A 50 -10.36 0.85 -0.22
C LEU A 50 -10.55 -0.42 0.61
N THR A 51 -11.46 -1.31 0.19
CA THR A 51 -11.68 -2.59 0.85
C THR A 51 -10.41 -3.43 0.83
N LEU A 52 -9.76 -3.55 -0.34
CA LEU A 52 -8.51 -4.32 -0.47
C LEU A 52 -7.37 -3.73 0.37
N THR A 53 -7.31 -2.40 0.57
CA THR A 53 -6.35 -1.80 1.52
C THR A 53 -6.59 -2.30 2.94
N LEU A 54 -7.84 -2.33 3.40
CA LEU A 54 -8.19 -2.84 4.73
C LEU A 54 -7.97 -4.36 4.84
N THR A 55 -8.27 -5.12 3.78
CA THR A 55 -8.01 -6.55 3.73
C THR A 55 -6.50 -6.83 3.83
N SER A 56 -5.68 -6.08 3.09
CA SER A 56 -4.21 -6.21 3.15
C SER A 56 -3.67 -5.84 4.52
N LEU A 57 -4.19 -4.77 5.16
CA LEU A 57 -3.88 -4.43 6.55
C LEU A 57 -4.24 -5.57 7.51
N ALA A 58 -5.45 -6.13 7.40
CA ALA A 58 -5.88 -7.24 8.26
C ALA A 58 -4.96 -8.45 8.11
N LEU A 59 -4.64 -8.84 6.87
CA LEU A 59 -3.71 -9.93 6.59
C LEU A 59 -2.30 -9.64 7.12
N TYR A 60 -1.80 -8.41 6.96
CA TYR A 60 -0.52 -8.00 7.51
C TYR A 60 -0.46 -8.16 9.04
N VAL A 61 -1.49 -7.71 9.75
CA VAL A 61 -1.59 -7.86 11.21
C VAL A 61 -1.68 -9.34 11.59
N LEU A 62 -2.55 -10.12 10.94
CA LEU A 62 -2.71 -11.55 11.20
C LEU A 62 -1.40 -12.32 10.98
N SER A 63 -0.68 -12.02 9.90
CA SER A 63 0.63 -12.63 9.59
C SER A 63 1.71 -12.27 10.61
N SER A 64 1.54 -11.17 11.36
CA SER A 64 2.50 -10.75 12.39
C SER A 64 2.25 -11.40 13.75
N LEU A 65 1.07 -11.98 13.99
CA LEU A 65 0.71 -12.58 15.28
C LEU A 65 1.63 -13.73 15.70
N PRO A 66 2.03 -14.67 14.82
CA PRO A 66 2.95 -15.74 15.22
C PRO A 66 4.30 -15.23 15.72
N ALA A 67 4.81 -14.14 15.15
CA ALA A 67 6.07 -13.52 15.59
C ALA A 67 5.94 -12.88 16.99
N LEU A 68 4.75 -12.38 17.34
CA LEU A 68 4.47 -11.77 18.64
C LEU A 68 4.14 -12.80 19.74
N PHE A 69 3.48 -13.89 19.36
CA PHE A 69 2.91 -14.86 20.31
C PHE A 69 3.49 -16.27 20.20
N GLY A 70 4.53 -16.48 19.39
CA GLY A 70 5.11 -17.80 19.10
C GLY A 70 5.73 -18.54 20.29
N GLY A 71 5.81 -17.91 21.47
CA GLY A 71 6.14 -18.56 22.73
C GLY A 71 7.48 -19.30 22.74
N GLU A 72 7.51 -20.45 23.41
CA GLU A 72 8.73 -21.25 23.64
C GLU A 72 9.37 -21.75 22.34
N GLU A 73 8.57 -22.08 21.32
CA GLU A 73 9.07 -22.60 20.04
C GLU A 73 9.92 -21.54 19.29
N SER A 74 9.50 -20.28 19.32
CA SER A 74 10.28 -19.17 18.75
C SER A 74 11.58 -18.93 19.52
N VAL A 75 11.55 -19.08 20.84
CA VAL A 75 12.75 -18.93 21.69
C VAL A 75 13.74 -20.07 21.42
N GLU A 76 13.27 -21.30 21.26
CA GLU A 76 14.17 -22.43 21.00
C GLU A 76 14.79 -22.33 19.60
N ARG A 77 14.02 -21.95 18.57
CA ARG A 77 14.59 -21.66 17.24
C ARG A 77 15.62 -20.54 17.27
N MET A 78 15.40 -19.52 18.10
CA MET A 78 16.37 -18.44 18.31
C MET A 78 17.65 -18.98 18.93
N ARG A 79 17.55 -19.78 20.00
CA ARG A 79 18.70 -20.41 20.66
C ARG A 79 19.44 -21.32 19.70
N ASP A 80 18.76 -22.11 18.91
CA ASP A 80 19.35 -22.95 17.87
C ASP A 80 20.10 -22.11 16.83
N SER A 81 19.54 -20.99 16.39
CA SER A 81 20.23 -20.06 15.49
C SER A 81 21.50 -19.48 16.11
N LEU A 82 21.48 -19.14 17.40
CA LEU A 82 22.64 -18.65 18.14
C LEU A 82 23.71 -19.74 18.32
N ARG A 83 23.32 -20.98 18.63
CA ARG A 83 24.23 -22.14 18.67
C ARG A 83 24.87 -22.38 17.29
N GLN A 84 24.08 -22.31 16.22
CA GLN A 84 24.57 -22.43 14.84
C GLN A 84 25.53 -21.29 14.45
N SER A 85 25.42 -20.13 15.09
CA SER A 85 26.38 -19.01 14.91
C SER A 85 27.72 -19.23 15.65
N GLY A 86 27.88 -20.35 16.36
CA GLY A 86 29.13 -20.76 17.02
C GLY A 86 29.23 -20.42 18.50
N LEU A 87 28.13 -19.98 19.13
CA LEU A 87 28.10 -19.65 20.55
C LEU A 87 27.99 -20.90 21.43
N THR A 88 28.66 -20.90 22.59
CA THR A 88 28.54 -21.98 23.57
C THR A 88 27.17 -21.94 24.24
N PRO A 89 26.69 -23.06 24.83
CA PRO A 89 25.41 -23.09 25.54
C PRO A 89 25.28 -21.99 26.60
N GLU A 90 26.34 -21.73 27.35
CA GLU A 90 26.38 -20.73 28.42
C GLU A 90 26.23 -19.31 27.84
N GLN A 91 26.92 -19.02 26.73
CA GLN A 91 26.80 -17.73 26.03
C GLN A 91 25.38 -17.53 25.48
N VAL A 92 24.77 -18.58 24.93
CA VAL A 92 23.39 -18.53 24.41
C VAL A 92 22.41 -18.24 25.54
N GLU A 93 22.56 -18.86 26.70
CA GLU A 93 21.71 -18.60 27.87
C GLU A 93 21.85 -17.17 28.39
N GLU A 94 23.07 -16.62 28.35
CA GLU A 94 23.34 -15.24 28.76
C GLU A 94 22.69 -14.22 27.81
N ILE A 95 22.79 -14.41 26.48
CA ILE A 95 22.35 -13.40 25.51
C ILE A 95 20.91 -13.60 25.01
N ALA A 96 20.37 -14.82 25.06
CA ALA A 96 19.05 -15.13 24.53
C ALA A 96 17.92 -14.23 25.07
N PRO A 97 17.90 -13.84 26.37
CA PRO A 97 16.90 -12.91 26.88
C PRO A 97 16.95 -11.54 26.19
N VAL A 98 18.16 -11.00 26.00
CA VAL A 98 18.38 -9.68 25.39
C VAL A 98 18.05 -9.70 23.90
N VAL A 99 18.51 -10.73 23.19
CA VAL A 99 18.21 -10.92 21.76
C VAL A 99 16.71 -11.12 21.55
N GLY A 100 16.07 -11.99 22.35
CA GLY A 100 14.63 -12.23 22.29
C GLY A 100 13.83 -10.95 22.49
N ALA A 101 14.13 -10.18 23.54
CA ALA A 101 13.47 -8.90 23.79
C ALA A 101 13.66 -7.91 22.64
N SER A 102 14.87 -7.82 22.09
CA SER A 102 15.19 -6.93 20.96
C SER A 102 14.40 -7.31 19.70
N VAL A 103 14.28 -8.60 19.41
CA VAL A 103 13.51 -9.11 18.27
C VAL A 103 12.02 -8.84 18.47
N THR A 104 11.48 -9.07 19.66
CA THR A 104 10.08 -8.76 19.96
C THR A 104 9.80 -7.26 19.81
N VAL A 105 10.63 -6.39 20.40
CA VAL A 105 10.48 -4.94 20.29
C VAL A 105 10.59 -4.48 18.84
N GLY A 106 11.59 -4.98 18.10
CA GLY A 106 11.75 -4.69 16.67
C GLY A 106 10.53 -5.12 15.85
N THR A 107 9.98 -6.30 16.13
CA THR A 107 8.76 -6.81 15.49
C THR A 107 7.56 -5.90 15.76
N ILE A 108 7.37 -5.44 17.00
CA ILE A 108 6.30 -4.50 17.37
C ILE A 108 6.46 -3.17 16.63
N ILE A 109 7.67 -2.62 16.58
CA ILE A 109 7.95 -1.36 15.87
C ILE A 109 7.61 -1.49 14.39
N VAL A 110 8.09 -2.55 13.72
CA VAL A 110 7.80 -2.80 12.30
C VAL A 110 6.30 -2.95 12.07
N LEU A 111 5.60 -3.70 12.93
CA LEU A 111 4.14 -3.84 12.89
C LEU A 111 3.45 -2.48 12.95
N LEU A 112 3.79 -1.65 13.93
CA LEU A 112 3.19 -0.32 14.12
C LEU A 112 3.46 0.60 12.93
N ILE A 113 4.67 0.59 12.38
CA ILE A 113 5.01 1.33 11.16
C ILE A 113 4.13 0.87 9.98
N GLY A 114 4.00 -0.45 9.79
CA GLY A 114 3.17 -1.01 8.73
C GLY A 114 1.70 -0.59 8.89
N VAL A 115 1.13 -0.71 10.10
CA VAL A 115 -0.23 -0.26 10.40
C VAL A 115 -0.40 1.23 10.11
N ALA A 116 0.55 2.08 10.53
CA ALA A 116 0.52 3.50 10.27
C ALA A 116 0.57 3.82 8.76
N LEU A 117 1.38 3.11 7.98
CA LEU A 117 1.44 3.27 6.52
C LEU A 117 0.13 2.86 5.85
N TYR A 118 -0.46 1.74 6.23
CA TYR A 118 -1.78 1.33 5.72
C TYR A 118 -2.87 2.34 6.08
N ALA A 119 -2.87 2.86 7.32
CA ALA A 119 -3.79 3.91 7.74
C ALA A 119 -3.59 5.19 6.92
N LEU A 120 -2.34 5.62 6.73
CA LEU A 120 -1.98 6.80 5.93
C LEU A 120 -2.48 6.66 4.49
N VAL A 121 -2.27 5.49 3.87
CA VAL A 121 -2.79 5.18 2.53
C VAL A 121 -4.30 5.21 2.54
N TYR A 122 -4.96 4.47 3.44
CA TYR A 122 -6.42 4.36 3.47
C TYR A 122 -7.12 5.71 3.63
N PHE A 123 -6.77 6.49 4.64
CA PHE A 123 -7.43 7.77 4.91
C PHE A 123 -7.23 8.78 3.78
N ASN A 124 -6.02 8.85 3.21
CA ASN A 124 -5.75 9.78 2.11
C ASN A 124 -6.29 9.28 0.77
N LEU A 125 -6.38 7.97 0.58
CA LEU A 125 -7.04 7.37 -0.57
C LEU A 125 -8.55 7.63 -0.50
N ARG A 126 -9.22 7.57 0.67
CA ARG A 126 -10.62 8.01 0.82
C ARG A 126 -10.83 9.47 0.38
N GLY A 127 -9.81 10.32 0.55
CA GLY A 127 -9.76 11.69 0.05
C GLY A 127 -9.45 11.81 -1.45
N ALA A 128 -9.43 10.71 -2.20
CA ALA A 128 -9.05 10.62 -3.60
C ALA A 128 -7.68 11.26 -3.91
N LYS A 129 -6.72 11.24 -2.98
CA LYS A 129 -5.40 11.85 -3.19
C LYS A 129 -4.50 10.93 -4.03
N ASN A 130 -4.03 11.42 -5.19
CA ASN A 130 -3.13 10.68 -6.07
C ASN A 130 -1.86 10.16 -5.38
N TRP A 131 -1.25 10.95 -4.48
CA TRP A 131 -0.03 10.54 -3.79
C TRP A 131 -0.26 9.33 -2.88
N ALA A 132 -1.45 9.18 -2.28
CA ALA A 132 -1.79 8.03 -1.45
C ALA A 132 -1.91 6.75 -2.28
N ARG A 133 -2.42 6.86 -3.52
CA ARG A 133 -2.40 5.75 -4.48
C ARG A 133 -0.97 5.33 -4.82
N ILE A 134 -0.08 6.29 -5.07
CA ILE A 134 1.33 6.00 -5.38
C ILE A 134 2.03 5.34 -4.18
N LEU A 135 1.84 5.88 -2.97
CA LEU A 135 2.37 5.27 -1.75
C LEU A 135 1.84 3.84 -1.57
N GLY A 136 0.54 3.63 -1.78
CA GLY A 136 -0.07 2.30 -1.72
C GLY A 136 0.52 1.32 -2.74
N ILE A 137 0.87 1.78 -3.95
CA ILE A 137 1.58 0.96 -4.95
C ILE A 137 2.94 0.51 -4.42
N VAL A 138 3.71 1.43 -3.84
CA VAL A 138 5.02 1.10 -3.26
C VAL A 138 4.87 0.09 -2.13
N VAL A 139 3.94 0.33 -1.19
CA VAL A 139 3.66 -0.57 -0.06
C VAL A 139 3.20 -1.95 -0.56
N ALA A 140 2.31 -2.01 -1.55
CA ALA A 140 1.82 -3.26 -2.10
C ALA A 140 2.92 -4.05 -2.83
N ILE A 141 3.82 -3.39 -3.57
CA ILE A 141 4.96 -4.04 -4.22
C ILE A 141 5.92 -4.61 -3.17
N LEU A 142 6.36 -3.78 -2.21
CA LEU A 142 7.27 -4.23 -1.15
C LEU A 142 6.66 -5.36 -0.33
N GLY A 143 5.39 -5.20 0.09
CA GLY A 143 4.68 -6.23 0.83
C GLY A 143 4.52 -7.53 0.04
N THR A 144 4.30 -7.46 -1.28
CA THR A 144 4.27 -8.64 -2.16
C THR A 144 5.63 -9.32 -2.21
N LEU A 145 6.70 -8.59 -2.46
CA LEU A 145 8.06 -9.15 -2.53
C LEU A 145 8.46 -9.82 -1.19
N SER A 146 8.12 -9.20 -0.06
CA SER A 146 8.35 -9.80 1.26
C SER A 146 7.50 -11.06 1.48
N ALA A 147 6.23 -11.06 1.06
CA ALA A 147 5.31 -12.18 1.30
C ALA A 147 5.57 -13.39 0.39
N VAL A 148 6.18 -13.22 -0.79
CA VAL A 148 6.44 -14.33 -1.72
C VAL A 148 7.27 -15.45 -1.07
N GLY A 149 8.28 -15.11 -0.25
CA GLY A 149 9.06 -16.12 0.47
C GLY A 149 8.24 -16.92 1.47
N GLY A 150 7.27 -16.27 2.12
CA GLY A 150 6.37 -16.90 3.08
C GLY A 150 5.41 -17.92 2.47
N ILE A 151 5.16 -17.88 1.15
CA ILE A 151 4.32 -18.88 0.46
C ILE A 151 4.87 -20.30 0.68
N PHE A 152 6.20 -20.44 0.78
CA PHE A 152 6.86 -21.73 0.93
C PHE A 152 7.21 -22.07 2.39
N SER A 153 6.67 -21.35 3.38
CA SER A 153 6.90 -21.62 4.81
C SER A 153 6.56 -23.05 5.24
N PHE A 154 5.60 -23.72 4.60
CA PHE A 154 5.29 -25.13 4.87
C PHE A 154 6.48 -26.08 4.61
N VAL A 155 7.44 -25.69 3.77
CA VAL A 155 8.66 -26.47 3.47
C VAL A 155 9.69 -26.33 4.58
N THR A 156 9.85 -25.13 5.12
CA THR A 156 10.90 -24.81 6.11
C THR A 156 10.42 -24.92 7.55
N SER A 157 9.11 -24.90 7.78
CA SER A 157 8.48 -25.01 9.09
C SER A 157 7.36 -26.05 9.03
N PRO A 158 7.68 -27.35 9.17
CA PRO A 158 6.69 -28.42 9.13
C PRO A 158 5.62 -28.24 10.22
N GLY A 159 4.36 -28.57 9.89
CA GLY A 159 3.24 -28.49 10.82
C GLY A 159 2.26 -27.35 10.51
N ILE A 160 1.26 -27.19 11.39
CA ILE A 160 0.12 -26.29 11.16
C ILE A 160 0.54 -24.82 11.06
N GLY A 161 1.57 -24.41 11.81
CA GLY A 161 2.08 -23.04 11.78
C GLY A 161 2.67 -22.65 10.42
N GLY A 162 3.48 -23.52 9.80
CA GLY A 162 4.04 -23.27 8.48
C GLY A 162 2.98 -23.27 7.38
N VAL A 163 1.99 -24.18 7.45
CA VAL A 163 0.85 -24.20 6.53
C VAL A 163 0.04 -22.91 6.64
N LEU A 164 -0.27 -22.46 7.87
CA LEU A 164 -0.99 -21.21 8.09
C LEU A 164 -0.21 -19.99 7.58
N ALA A 165 1.09 -19.91 7.87
CA ALA A 165 1.97 -18.85 7.37
C ALA A 165 2.00 -18.81 5.83
N SER A 166 2.05 -19.98 5.19
CA SER A 166 1.97 -20.12 3.73
C SER A 166 0.66 -19.63 3.15
N VAL A 167 -0.47 -20.00 3.76
CA VAL A 167 -1.80 -19.58 3.33
C VAL A 167 -1.98 -18.06 3.48
N LEU A 168 -1.57 -17.50 4.63
CA LEU A 168 -1.65 -16.06 4.88
C LEU A 168 -0.75 -15.27 3.91
N SER A 169 0.45 -15.76 3.64
CA SER A 169 1.38 -15.15 2.68
C SER A 169 0.82 -15.17 1.27
N LEU A 170 0.26 -16.30 0.83
CA LEU A 170 -0.38 -16.43 -0.48
C LEU A 170 -1.61 -15.50 -0.59
N ALA A 171 -2.45 -15.44 0.44
CA ALA A 171 -3.60 -14.56 0.48
C ALA A 171 -3.18 -13.08 0.38
N LEU A 172 -2.14 -12.68 1.10
CA LEU A 172 -1.61 -11.31 1.07
C LEU A 172 -1.08 -10.95 -0.33
N VAL A 173 -0.34 -11.86 -0.97
CA VAL A 173 0.14 -11.69 -2.36
C VAL A 173 -1.04 -11.51 -3.32
N ILE A 174 -2.06 -12.37 -3.25
CA ILE A 174 -3.24 -12.26 -4.11
C ILE A 174 -3.94 -10.92 -3.90
N VAL A 175 -4.20 -10.53 -2.65
CA VAL A 175 -4.85 -9.26 -2.31
C VAL A 175 -4.04 -8.08 -2.83
N ASN A 176 -2.72 -8.10 -2.68
CA ASN A 176 -1.86 -7.03 -3.19
C ASN A 176 -1.86 -6.96 -4.72
N ILE A 177 -1.85 -8.09 -5.42
CA ILE A 177 -1.97 -8.12 -6.89
C ILE A 177 -3.31 -7.54 -7.33
N LEU A 178 -4.42 -7.97 -6.73
CA LEU A 178 -5.76 -7.43 -7.01
C LEU A 178 -5.82 -5.93 -6.72
N TRP A 179 -5.18 -5.47 -5.65
CA TRP A 179 -5.07 -4.07 -5.30
C TRP A 179 -4.29 -3.29 -6.36
N LEU A 180 -3.13 -3.80 -6.79
CA LEU A 180 -2.28 -3.18 -7.82
C LEU A 180 -3.02 -3.06 -9.16
N VAL A 181 -3.71 -4.11 -9.60
CA VAL A 181 -4.52 -4.09 -10.82
C VAL A 181 -5.55 -2.95 -10.78
N LYS A 182 -6.21 -2.76 -9.64
CA LYS A 182 -7.19 -1.67 -9.46
C LYS A 182 -6.50 -0.30 -9.32
N ALA A 183 -5.36 -0.21 -8.66
CA ALA A 183 -4.61 1.03 -8.49
C ALA A 183 -4.06 1.56 -9.83
N PHE A 184 -3.70 0.67 -10.76
CA PHE A 184 -3.26 1.02 -12.11
C PHE A 184 -4.42 1.21 -13.10
N ASN A 185 -5.67 0.97 -12.68
CA ASN A 185 -6.82 1.20 -13.55
C ASN A 185 -6.88 2.67 -14.01
N PRO A 186 -7.00 2.95 -15.32
CA PRO A 186 -7.00 4.32 -15.84
C PRO A 186 -8.09 5.23 -15.25
N GLN A 187 -9.27 4.67 -14.94
CA GLN A 187 -10.38 5.44 -14.36
C GLN A 187 -10.08 5.84 -12.92
N VAL A 188 -9.53 4.91 -12.12
CA VAL A 188 -9.06 5.18 -10.75
C VAL A 188 -7.93 6.22 -10.78
N ALA A 189 -7.03 6.10 -11.75
CA ALA A 189 -5.93 7.03 -11.92
C ALA A 189 -6.42 8.44 -12.25
N ALA A 190 -7.37 8.58 -13.17
CA ALA A 190 -7.97 9.86 -13.52
C ALA A 190 -8.70 10.49 -12.32
N TYR A 191 -9.54 9.71 -11.62
CA TYR A 191 -10.29 10.17 -10.46
C TYR A 191 -9.39 10.72 -9.35
N THR A 192 -8.34 9.98 -9.00
CA THR A 192 -7.43 10.39 -7.92
C THR A 192 -6.45 11.51 -8.33
N ARG A 193 -6.16 11.68 -9.62
CA ARG A 193 -5.39 12.84 -10.13
C ARG A 193 -6.18 14.14 -10.06
N GLN A 194 -7.50 14.09 -10.19
CA GLN A 194 -8.34 15.28 -10.02
C GLN A 194 -8.26 15.82 -8.59
N GLY A 195 -8.11 14.94 -7.60
CA GLY A 195 -8.23 15.28 -6.18
C GLY A 195 -9.66 15.66 -5.80
N ARG A 196 -10.02 15.50 -4.52
CA ARG A 196 -11.30 16.03 -4.03
C ARG A 196 -11.18 17.56 -4.01
N ARG A 197 -11.92 18.27 -4.87
CA ARG A 197 -12.12 19.72 -4.69
C ARG A 197 -12.85 19.89 -3.36
N ALA A 198 -12.19 20.55 -2.41
CA ALA A 198 -12.79 20.99 -1.16
C ALA A 198 -13.83 22.08 -1.44
#